data_AF-A0A8F1M9D7-F1
#
_entry.id   AF-A0A8F1M9D7-F1
#
_cell.length_a   1.000
_cell.length_b   1.000
_cell.length_c   1.000
_cell.angle_alpha   90.00
_cell.angle_beta   90.00
_cell.angle_gamma   90.00
#
_symmetry.space_group_name_H-M   'P 1'
#
loop_
_entity.id
_entity.type
_entity.pdbx_description
1 polymer ?
#
loop_
_entity_poly.entity_id
_entity_poly.type
_entity_poly.pdbx_seq_one_letter_code
_entity_poly.pdbx_strand_id
1 'polypeptide(L)'
;MHKDAESWEMTLAECGLLSYSTVKEAPDGHVSITITALVSMEPNASSEQSEEAAFEVLLGSEVSAIWWADDGYGVTLNSLYDNCTITVYDGTGWCDFDKRDKESVQLDQQFGEISWEGHPEIYLYDFLNEVVGSELTNVFLKHASPEVCLRRIYDTEECQRHLPQRIENSSHELWDNVHPAWSIRSRNKG
;
A
#
# COMPACT_ATOMS: atom_id res chain seq x y z
N MET A 1 6.19 2.13 -13.07
CA MET A 1 6.64 1.19 -14.15
C MET A 1 5.72 0.00 -14.01
N HIS A 2 4.97 -0.36 -15.05
CA HIS A 2 3.96 -1.40 -14.92
C HIS A 2 4.62 -2.77 -14.69
N LYS A 3 4.30 -3.39 -13.55
CA LYS A 3 4.70 -4.76 -13.19
C LYS A 3 3.55 -5.70 -13.58
N ASP A 4 3.85 -6.73 -14.36
CA ASP A 4 2.92 -7.84 -14.62
C ASP A 4 2.83 -8.78 -13.41
N ALA A 5 1.98 -9.80 -13.47
CA ALA A 5 1.79 -10.73 -12.36
C ALA A 5 3.10 -11.43 -11.94
N GLU A 6 3.90 -11.92 -12.89
CA GLU A 6 5.15 -12.61 -12.62
C GLU A 6 6.17 -11.68 -11.93
N SER A 7 6.26 -10.43 -12.38
CA SER A 7 7.11 -9.41 -11.73
C SER A 7 6.66 -9.12 -10.30
N TRP A 8 5.35 -9.10 -10.04
CA TRP A 8 4.82 -8.95 -8.69
C TRP A 8 5.09 -10.15 -7.81
N GLU A 9 4.96 -11.37 -8.33
CA GLU A 9 5.29 -12.59 -7.60
C GLU A 9 6.76 -12.58 -7.17
N MET A 10 7.66 -12.15 -8.07
CA MET A 10 9.08 -11.99 -7.73
C MET A 10 9.34 -10.93 -6.66
N THR A 11 8.76 -9.72 -6.78
CA THR A 11 8.89 -8.69 -5.73
C THR A 11 8.41 -9.21 -4.37
N LEU A 12 7.27 -9.93 -4.34
CA LEU A 12 6.75 -10.48 -3.10
C LEU A 12 7.63 -11.62 -2.55
N ALA A 13 8.24 -12.43 -3.42
CA ALA A 13 9.16 -13.48 -3.01
C ALA A 13 10.44 -12.90 -2.40
N GLU A 14 11.00 -11.84 -2.99
CA GLU A 14 12.13 -11.08 -2.45
C GLU A 14 11.82 -10.49 -1.07
N CYS A 15 10.58 -10.06 -0.86
CA CYS A 15 10.09 -9.60 0.44
C CYS A 15 9.77 -10.74 1.43
N GLY A 16 9.85 -12.02 1.02
CA GLY A 16 9.42 -13.16 1.83
C GLY A 16 7.91 -13.18 2.15
N LEU A 17 7.10 -12.57 1.29
CA LEU A 17 5.66 -12.38 1.44
C LEU A 17 4.82 -13.17 0.43
N LEU A 18 5.42 -13.83 -0.57
CA LEU A 18 4.67 -14.46 -1.66
C LEU A 18 3.75 -15.56 -1.16
N SER A 19 4.21 -16.42 -0.25
CA SER A 19 3.38 -17.49 0.34
C SER A 19 2.23 -16.98 1.19
N TYR A 20 2.24 -15.69 1.54
CA TYR A 20 1.20 -14.99 2.29
C TYR A 20 0.34 -14.11 1.38
N SER A 21 0.52 -14.21 0.07
CA SER A 21 -0.07 -13.29 -0.89
C SER A 21 -0.86 -14.01 -1.98
N THR A 22 -1.78 -13.30 -2.61
CA THR A 22 -2.37 -13.69 -3.89
C THR A 22 -2.14 -12.60 -4.91
N VAL A 23 -1.65 -12.98 -6.10
CA VAL A 23 -1.51 -12.09 -7.26
C VAL A 23 -2.50 -12.56 -8.32
N LYS A 24 -3.30 -11.64 -8.86
CA LYS A 24 -4.29 -11.93 -9.90
C LYS A 24 -4.23 -10.87 -10.97
N GLU A 25 -4.05 -11.29 -12.22
CA GLU A 25 -4.15 -10.42 -13.38
C GLU A 25 -5.51 -10.61 -14.07
N ALA A 26 -6.23 -9.52 -14.25
CA ALA A 26 -7.49 -9.49 -14.98
C ALA A 26 -7.25 -9.37 -16.50
N PRO A 27 -8.25 -9.70 -17.35
CA PRO A 27 -8.09 -9.63 -18.81
C PRO A 27 -7.79 -8.24 -19.38
N ASP A 28 -8.00 -7.17 -18.61
CA ASP A 28 -7.67 -5.79 -18.95
C ASP A 28 -6.24 -5.39 -18.52
N GLY A 29 -5.45 -6.33 -18.00
CA GLY A 29 -4.10 -6.11 -17.50
C GLY A 29 -4.06 -5.51 -16.09
N HIS A 30 -5.19 -5.42 -15.39
CA HIS A 30 -5.20 -4.97 -14.00
C HIS A 30 -4.62 -6.05 -13.08
N VAL A 31 -3.64 -5.70 -12.26
CA VAL A 31 -3.08 -6.63 -11.26
C VAL A 31 -3.61 -6.31 -9.87
N SER A 32 -4.25 -7.28 -9.25
CA SER A 32 -4.69 -7.23 -7.86
C SER A 32 -3.78 -8.09 -6.99
N ILE A 33 -3.10 -7.46 -6.04
CA ILE A 33 -2.27 -8.07 -5.03
C ILE A 33 -3.00 -8.02 -3.69
N THR A 34 -2.97 -9.12 -2.96
CA THR A 34 -3.54 -9.21 -1.62
C THR A 34 -2.53 -9.89 -0.72
N ILE A 35 -1.95 -9.13 0.21
CA ILE A 35 -0.96 -9.57 1.20
C ILE A 35 -1.70 -9.81 2.52
N THR A 36 -1.58 -11.01 3.05
CA THR A 36 -2.25 -11.47 4.26
C THR A 36 -1.24 -11.66 5.38
N ALA A 37 -1.21 -10.77 6.35
CA ALA A 37 -0.19 -10.75 7.41
C ALA A 37 -0.82 -10.49 8.79
N LEU A 38 -0.01 -10.57 9.86
CA LEU A 38 -0.36 -9.90 11.11
C LEU A 38 -0.22 -8.40 10.89
N VAL A 39 -1.26 -7.61 11.16
CA VAL A 39 -1.25 -6.19 10.83
C VAL A 39 -1.32 -5.32 12.08
N SER A 40 -0.31 -4.48 12.26
CA SER A 40 -0.35 -3.41 13.26
C SER A 40 -0.91 -2.12 12.65
N MET A 41 -1.94 -1.57 13.29
CA MET A 41 -2.52 -0.26 12.97
C MET A 41 -2.05 0.83 13.95
N GLU A 42 -1.08 0.53 14.82
CA GLU A 42 -0.60 1.48 15.81
C GLU A 42 0.16 2.64 15.15
N PRO A 43 -0.21 3.91 15.42
CA PRO A 43 0.50 5.05 14.84
C PRO A 43 1.96 5.13 15.33
N ASN A 44 2.91 5.35 14.41
CA ASN A 44 4.36 5.38 14.63
C ASN A 44 4.99 4.05 15.05
N ALA A 45 4.25 2.94 15.01
CA ALA A 45 4.83 1.63 15.16
C ALA A 45 5.45 1.22 13.81
N SER A 46 6.69 0.74 13.84
CA SER A 46 7.50 0.41 12.66
C SER A 46 8.42 -0.76 13.01
N SER A 47 8.81 -1.53 12.00
CA SER A 47 9.95 -2.46 12.07
C SER A 47 10.80 -2.37 10.80
N GLU A 48 12.10 -2.67 10.92
CA GLU A 48 13.04 -2.64 9.79
C GLU A 48 12.55 -3.52 8.62
N GLN A 49 12.05 -4.73 8.92
CA GLN A 49 11.50 -5.65 7.92
C GLN A 49 10.27 -5.07 7.21
N SER A 50 9.38 -4.40 7.96
CA SER A 50 8.15 -3.82 7.42
C SER A 50 8.43 -2.55 6.60
N GLU A 51 9.41 -1.74 7.02
CA GLU A 51 9.91 -0.60 6.24
C GLU A 51 10.52 -1.05 4.90
N GLU A 52 11.39 -2.07 4.92
CA GLU A 52 12.00 -2.61 3.71
C GLU A 52 10.96 -3.24 2.77
N ALA A 53 10.01 -4.01 3.31
CA ALA A 53 8.91 -4.57 2.53
C ALA A 53 8.01 -3.49 1.93
N ALA A 54 7.69 -2.43 2.68
CA ALA A 54 6.91 -1.30 2.18
C ALA A 54 7.62 -0.62 1.01
N PHE A 55 8.92 -0.35 1.15
CA PHE A 55 9.74 0.25 0.10
C PHE A 55 9.74 -0.60 -1.18
N GLU A 56 10.06 -1.88 -1.09
CA GLU A 56 10.17 -2.77 -2.28
C GLU A 56 8.82 -3.02 -2.95
N VAL A 57 7.76 -3.26 -2.17
CA VAL A 57 6.40 -3.47 -2.70
C VAL A 57 5.89 -2.20 -3.39
N LEU A 58 6.14 -1.02 -2.81
CA LEU A 58 5.67 0.25 -3.35
C LEU A 58 6.63 0.84 -4.39
N LEU A 59 7.80 0.24 -4.60
CA LEU A 59 8.80 0.73 -5.53
C LEU A 59 8.21 0.88 -6.94
N GLY A 60 8.17 2.13 -7.41
CA GLY A 60 7.66 2.50 -8.72
C GLY A 60 6.14 2.45 -8.86
N SER A 61 5.40 2.28 -7.76
CA SER A 61 3.93 2.35 -7.70
C SER A 61 3.46 3.77 -7.38
N GLU A 62 2.68 4.36 -8.27
CA GLU A 62 2.08 5.69 -8.06
C GLU A 62 0.69 5.58 -7.44
N VAL A 63 0.65 5.47 -6.10
CA VAL A 63 -0.62 5.38 -5.36
C VAL A 63 -1.42 6.67 -5.50
N SER A 64 -2.70 6.50 -5.84
CA SER A 64 -3.66 7.58 -6.08
C SER A 64 -4.76 7.64 -5.03
N ALA A 65 -5.00 6.51 -4.36
CA ALA A 65 -6.03 6.38 -3.34
C ALA A 65 -5.68 5.31 -2.33
N ILE A 66 -6.05 5.57 -1.08
CA ILE A 66 -5.92 4.64 0.03
C ILE A 66 -7.27 4.51 0.71
N TRP A 67 -7.70 3.27 0.89
CA TRP A 67 -8.97 2.93 1.53
C TRP A 67 -8.70 2.01 2.70
N TRP A 68 -9.48 2.15 3.76
CA TRP A 68 -9.60 1.08 4.73
C TRP A 68 -10.32 -0.11 4.10
N ALA A 69 -9.85 -1.32 4.43
CA ALA A 69 -10.57 -2.55 4.14
C ALA A 69 -11.98 -2.49 4.76
N ASP A 70 -12.94 -3.19 4.16
CA ASP A 70 -14.35 -3.11 4.56
C ASP A 70 -14.60 -3.59 6.00
N ASP A 71 -13.78 -4.51 6.48
CA ASP A 71 -13.78 -5.01 7.86
C ASP A 71 -13.00 -4.09 8.83
N GLY A 72 -12.28 -3.10 8.32
CA GLY A 72 -11.48 -2.15 9.10
C GLY A 72 -10.10 -2.66 9.51
N TYR A 73 -9.67 -3.85 9.08
CA TYR A 73 -8.43 -4.49 9.52
C TYR A 73 -7.36 -4.52 8.43
N GLY A 74 -7.20 -3.42 7.70
CA GLY A 74 -6.24 -3.34 6.60
C GLY A 74 -6.47 -2.14 5.72
N VAL A 75 -5.63 -2.00 4.69
CA VAL A 75 -5.74 -0.94 3.70
C VAL A 75 -5.62 -1.48 2.27
N THR A 76 -6.30 -0.81 1.37
CA THR A 76 -6.20 -1.01 -0.08
C THR A 76 -5.60 0.24 -0.71
N LEU A 77 -4.48 0.07 -1.40
CA LEU A 77 -3.73 1.08 -2.14
C LEU A 77 -4.01 0.91 -3.63
N ASN A 78 -4.60 1.92 -4.27
CA ASN A 78 -4.88 1.89 -5.69
C ASN A 78 -3.86 2.76 -6.44
N SER A 79 -3.09 2.15 -7.34
CA SER A 79 -2.30 2.90 -8.31
C SER A 79 -3.17 3.27 -9.52
N LEU A 80 -3.13 4.55 -9.91
CA LEU A 80 -3.88 5.03 -11.08
C LEU A 80 -3.18 4.67 -12.39
N TYR A 81 -1.85 4.78 -12.42
CA TYR A 81 -1.06 4.66 -13.64
C TYR A 81 -0.46 3.28 -13.85
N ASP A 82 -0.17 2.55 -12.77
CA ASP A 82 0.39 1.20 -12.86
C ASP A 82 -0.71 0.13 -12.96
N ASN A 83 -1.99 0.53 -13.07
CA ASN A 83 -3.16 -0.35 -13.16
C ASN A 83 -3.11 -1.50 -12.14
N CYS A 84 -2.82 -1.15 -10.90
CA CYS A 84 -2.52 -2.09 -9.83
C CYS A 84 -3.31 -1.73 -8.57
N THR A 85 -3.75 -2.74 -7.82
CA THR A 85 -4.32 -2.59 -6.49
C THR A 85 -3.60 -3.51 -5.52
N ILE A 86 -3.07 -2.95 -4.43
CA ILE A 86 -2.40 -3.69 -3.37
C ILE A 86 -3.28 -3.61 -2.13
N THR A 87 -3.68 -4.76 -1.60
CA THR A 87 -4.40 -4.83 -0.33
C THR A 87 -3.52 -5.51 0.72
N VAL A 88 -3.31 -4.84 1.85
CA VAL A 88 -2.63 -5.38 3.03
C VAL A 88 -3.66 -5.44 4.14
N TYR A 89 -3.94 -6.62 4.68
CA TYR A 89 -4.95 -6.77 5.72
C TYR A 89 -4.65 -7.94 6.66
N ASP A 90 -5.23 -7.87 7.84
CA ASP A 90 -5.14 -8.89 8.88
C ASP A 90 -6.00 -10.10 8.50
N GLY A 91 -5.34 -11.16 8.06
CA GLY A 91 -6.01 -12.40 7.69
C GLY A 91 -6.24 -13.38 8.84
N THR A 92 -5.90 -13.05 10.08
CA THR A 92 -5.96 -13.99 11.21
C THR A 92 -7.36 -14.53 11.51
N GLY A 93 -8.40 -13.84 11.08
CA GLY A 93 -9.78 -14.32 11.20
C GLY A 93 -10.24 -15.30 10.11
N TRP A 94 -9.59 -15.33 8.94
CA TRP A 94 -10.18 -15.90 7.71
C TRP A 94 -9.22 -16.73 6.84
N CYS A 95 -7.91 -16.61 7.03
CA CYS A 95 -6.92 -17.31 6.22
C CYS A 95 -6.38 -18.56 6.93
N ASP A 96 -6.53 -19.72 6.27
CA ASP A 96 -5.93 -20.98 6.69
C ASP A 96 -4.44 -20.96 6.31
N PHE A 97 -3.61 -20.33 7.14
CA PHE A 97 -2.16 -20.20 6.93
C PHE A 97 -1.42 -21.55 6.87
N ASP A 98 -2.09 -22.66 7.21
CA ASP A 98 -1.56 -24.01 7.06
C ASP A 98 -1.65 -24.54 5.62
N LYS A 99 -2.36 -23.84 4.71
CA LYS A 99 -2.50 -24.19 3.29
C LYS A 99 -1.73 -23.25 2.36
N ARG A 100 -0.54 -22.85 2.74
CA ARG A 100 0.36 -22.09 1.85
C ARG A 100 0.72 -22.91 0.62
N ASP A 101 0.73 -22.23 -0.53
CA ASP A 101 1.17 -22.85 -1.76
C ASP A 101 2.66 -23.23 -1.66
N LYS A 102 3.00 -24.43 -2.13
CA LYS A 102 4.35 -24.98 -1.96
C LYS A 102 5.37 -24.29 -2.84
N GLU A 103 4.97 -23.84 -4.02
CA GLU A 103 5.83 -23.14 -4.95
C GLU A 103 6.14 -21.75 -4.40
N SER A 104 5.13 -21.01 -3.94
CA SER A 104 5.32 -19.72 -3.27
C SER A 104 6.25 -19.81 -2.06
N VAL A 105 6.11 -20.84 -1.22
CA VAL A 105 7.01 -21.06 -0.07
C VAL A 105 8.45 -21.32 -0.52
N GLN A 106 8.65 -22.05 -1.62
CA GLN A 106 9.99 -22.31 -2.15
C GLN A 106 10.62 -21.04 -2.72
N LEU A 107 9.84 -20.22 -3.42
CA LEU A 107 10.29 -18.94 -3.96
C LEU A 107 10.66 -17.97 -2.82
N ASP A 108 9.84 -17.87 -1.77
CA ASP A 108 10.17 -17.08 -0.57
C ASP A 108 11.49 -17.56 0.06
N GLN A 109 11.73 -18.87 0.14
CA GLN A 109 12.99 -19.40 0.71
C GLN A 109 14.20 -19.18 -0.19
N GLN A 110 13.99 -19.14 -1.50
CA GLN A 110 15.06 -19.02 -2.49
C GLN A 110 15.46 -17.55 -2.71
N PHE A 111 14.49 -16.66 -2.73
CA PHE A 111 14.66 -15.26 -3.10
C PHE A 111 14.44 -14.28 -1.95
N GLY A 112 13.81 -14.72 -0.85
CA GLY A 112 13.53 -13.88 0.31
C GLY A 112 14.80 -13.26 0.89
N GLU A 113 14.91 -11.95 0.73
CA GLU A 113 15.97 -11.13 1.30
C GLU A 113 15.56 -10.64 2.71
N ILE A 114 14.25 -10.47 2.92
CA ILE A 114 13.67 -10.08 4.22
C ILE A 114 13.35 -11.33 5.06
N SER A 115 13.95 -11.41 6.24
CA SER A 115 13.74 -12.51 7.18
C SER A 115 12.66 -12.19 8.22
N TRP A 116 11.50 -12.84 8.10
CA TRP A 116 10.41 -12.78 9.08
C TRP A 116 10.55 -13.84 10.18
N GLU A 117 10.37 -13.45 11.44
CA GLU A 117 10.27 -14.41 12.55
C GLU A 117 8.88 -15.07 12.60
N GLY A 118 8.66 -16.06 11.73
CA GLY A 118 7.39 -16.80 11.67
C GLY A 118 6.39 -16.17 10.71
N HIS A 119 5.24 -15.72 11.21
CA HIS A 119 4.25 -15.02 10.39
C HIS A 119 4.69 -13.56 10.21
N PRO A 120 4.68 -13.03 8.97
CA PRO A 120 4.99 -11.63 8.75
C PRO A 120 4.09 -10.72 9.59
N GLU A 121 4.71 -9.77 10.28
CA GLU A 121 4.02 -8.70 11.00
C GLU A 121 4.27 -7.39 10.24
N ILE A 122 3.24 -6.90 9.57
CA ILE A 122 3.28 -5.67 8.78
C ILE A 122 2.72 -4.52 9.62
N TYR A 123 3.48 -3.44 9.69
CA TYR A 123 3.02 -2.20 10.28
C TYR A 123 2.44 -1.33 9.16
N LEU A 124 1.12 -1.07 9.20
CA LEU A 124 0.49 -0.23 8.17
C LEU A 124 1.09 1.17 8.13
N TYR A 125 1.65 1.63 9.25
CA TYR A 125 2.38 2.88 9.32
C TYR A 125 3.48 2.95 8.26
N ASP A 126 4.26 1.89 8.03
CA ASP A 126 5.39 1.91 7.09
C ASP A 126 4.92 2.05 5.64
N PHE A 127 3.92 1.24 5.25
CA PHE A 127 3.30 1.31 3.92
C PHE A 127 2.65 2.66 3.65
N LEU A 128 1.95 3.23 4.64
CA LEU A 128 1.33 4.53 4.49
C LEU A 128 2.36 5.65 4.48
N ASN A 129 3.40 5.57 5.32
CA ASN A 129 4.44 6.58 5.42
C ASN A 129 5.23 6.71 4.12
N GLU A 130 5.50 5.60 3.43
CA GLU A 130 6.13 5.59 2.11
C GLU A 130 5.30 6.35 1.06
N VAL A 131 3.97 6.33 1.19
CA VAL A 131 3.06 6.95 0.19
C VAL A 131 2.70 8.40 0.52
N VAL A 132 2.38 8.68 1.78
CA VAL A 132 1.78 9.95 2.21
C VAL A 132 2.58 10.71 3.25
N GLY A 133 3.70 10.15 3.71
CA GLY A 133 4.52 10.71 4.77
C GLY A 133 3.94 10.56 6.17
N SER A 134 4.78 10.85 7.16
CA SER A 134 4.54 10.50 8.56
C SER A 134 3.38 11.25 9.20
N GLU A 135 3.23 12.54 8.91
CA GLU A 135 2.18 13.37 9.49
C GLU A 135 0.79 12.86 9.09
N LEU A 136 0.56 12.65 7.79
CA LEU A 136 -0.74 12.23 7.29
C LEU A 136 -1.04 10.77 7.63
N THR A 137 -0.02 9.91 7.61
CA THR A 137 -0.14 8.51 8.06
C THR A 137 -0.68 8.44 9.48
N ASN A 138 -0.09 9.21 10.40
CA ASN A 138 -0.51 9.27 11.79
C ASN A 138 -1.96 9.72 11.96
N VAL A 139 -2.37 10.74 11.19
CA VAL A 139 -3.75 11.23 11.22
C VAL A 139 -4.69 10.14 10.69
N PHE A 140 -4.35 9.51 9.57
CA PHE A 140 -5.20 8.50 8.93
C PHE A 140 -5.39 7.26 9.81
N LEU A 141 -4.31 6.73 10.41
CA LEU A 141 -4.37 5.59 11.34
C LEU A 141 -5.21 5.91 12.58
N LYS A 142 -5.13 7.12 13.13
CA LYS A 142 -5.98 7.55 14.27
C LYS A 142 -7.46 7.62 13.92
N HIS A 143 -7.78 7.80 12.64
CA HIS A 143 -9.14 7.87 12.13
C HIS A 143 -9.53 6.59 11.37
N ALA A 144 -8.92 5.44 11.71
CA ALA A 144 -9.18 4.15 11.08
C ALA A 144 -10.68 3.83 11.03
N SER A 145 -11.26 3.97 9.84
CA SER A 145 -12.68 3.79 9.59
C SER A 145 -12.91 3.46 8.12
N PRO A 146 -13.68 2.40 7.80
CA PRO A 146 -14.09 2.10 6.43
C PRO A 146 -14.79 3.26 5.71
N GLU A 147 -15.32 4.24 6.45
CA GLU A 147 -15.99 5.43 5.92
C GLU A 147 -15.03 6.55 5.50
N VAL A 148 -13.72 6.40 5.72
CA VAL A 148 -12.71 7.41 5.44
C VAL A 148 -11.72 6.88 4.40
N CYS A 149 -11.25 7.76 3.51
CA CYS A 149 -10.21 7.43 2.54
C CYS A 149 -9.26 8.60 2.31
N LEU A 150 -8.06 8.28 1.80
CA LEU A 150 -7.13 9.26 1.26
C LEU A 150 -7.24 9.25 -0.26
N ARG A 151 -7.33 10.45 -0.84
CA ARG A 151 -7.28 10.66 -2.28
C ARG A 151 -6.21 11.66 -2.59
N ARG A 152 -5.30 11.28 -3.50
CA ARG A 152 -4.35 12.19 -4.08
C ARG A 152 -5.10 13.25 -4.87
N ILE A 153 -4.69 14.50 -4.72
CA ILE A 153 -5.32 15.64 -5.38
C ILE A 153 -4.61 15.85 -6.72
N TYR A 154 -5.35 15.64 -7.81
CA TYR A 154 -4.86 15.88 -9.17
C TYR A 154 -5.46 17.15 -9.80
N ASP A 155 -6.53 17.69 -9.22
CA ASP A 155 -7.21 18.88 -9.73
C ASP A 155 -6.42 20.14 -9.36
N THR A 156 -6.09 20.94 -10.38
CA THR A 156 -5.29 22.16 -10.25
C THR A 156 -5.98 23.22 -9.39
N GLU A 157 -7.32 23.33 -9.43
CA GLU A 157 -8.08 24.28 -8.61
C GLU A 157 -8.22 23.82 -7.16
N GLU A 158 -8.36 22.51 -6.89
CA GLU A 158 -8.35 21.98 -5.52
C GLU A 158 -6.97 22.10 -4.86
N CYS A 159 -5.88 21.78 -5.58
CA CYS A 159 -4.52 21.97 -5.05
C CYS A 159 -4.25 23.44 -4.66
N GLN A 160 -4.77 24.41 -5.43
CA GLN A 160 -4.66 25.84 -5.12
C GLN A 160 -5.40 26.25 -3.83
N ARG A 161 -6.43 25.51 -3.38
CA ARG A 161 -7.15 25.78 -2.13
C ARG A 161 -6.44 25.23 -0.90
N HIS A 162 -5.64 24.18 -1.05
CA HIS A 162 -5.07 23.42 0.06
C HIS A 162 -3.58 23.72 0.35
N LEU A 163 -2.86 24.39 -0.55
CA LEU A 163 -1.45 24.75 -0.35
C LEU A 163 -1.29 26.19 0.19
N PRO A 164 -0.45 26.43 1.23
CA PRO A 164 -0.16 27.78 1.69
C PRO A 164 0.60 28.56 0.62
N GLN A 165 0.03 29.70 0.21
CA GLN A 165 0.58 30.78 -0.63
C GLN A 165 1.99 30.57 -1.25
N ARG A 166 1.96 30.19 -2.54
CA ARG A 166 2.93 30.47 -3.63
C ARG A 166 4.37 30.80 -3.25
N ILE A 167 5.30 29.93 -3.65
CA ILE A 167 6.55 30.39 -4.26
C ILE A 167 6.18 30.88 -5.67
N GLU A 168 6.48 32.13 -5.99
CA GLU A 168 6.26 32.67 -7.34
C GLU A 168 7.12 31.88 -8.35
N ASN A 169 6.47 31.28 -9.36
CA ASN A 169 7.02 30.76 -10.63
C ASN A 169 7.05 29.25 -10.91
N SER A 170 6.12 28.43 -10.42
CA SER A 170 5.85 27.18 -11.18
C SER A 170 4.40 26.68 -11.04
N SER A 171 3.72 26.50 -12.18
CA SER A 171 2.54 25.64 -12.29
C SER A 171 2.90 24.15 -12.30
N HIS A 172 4.20 23.83 -12.24
CA HIS A 172 4.74 22.48 -12.33
C HIS A 172 4.86 21.80 -10.95
N GLU A 173 4.91 22.57 -9.85
CA GLU A 173 4.94 22.04 -8.47
C GLU A 173 3.63 21.36 -8.04
N LEU A 174 2.51 21.61 -8.71
CA LEU A 174 1.23 20.94 -8.43
C LEU A 174 1.25 19.44 -8.80
N TRP A 175 2.27 19.02 -9.53
CA TRP A 175 2.51 17.66 -10.01
C TRP A 175 3.82 17.11 -9.45
N ASP A 176 4.24 17.60 -8.29
CA ASP A 176 5.38 17.01 -7.61
C ASP A 176 5.01 15.59 -7.17
N ASN A 177 5.42 14.60 -7.98
CA ASN A 177 5.30 13.19 -7.64
C ASN A 177 6.17 12.82 -6.42
N VAL A 178 7.14 13.67 -6.07
CA VAL A 178 7.98 13.49 -4.87
C VAL A 178 7.26 13.97 -3.61
N HIS A 179 6.37 14.97 -3.71
CA HIS A 179 5.61 15.49 -2.57
C HIS A 179 4.12 15.70 -2.93
N PRO A 180 3.38 14.61 -3.20
CA PRO A 180 1.99 14.72 -3.63
C PRO A 180 1.07 15.27 -2.54
N ALA A 181 0.12 16.12 -2.94
CA ALA A 181 -0.94 16.59 -2.05
C ALA A 181 -2.05 15.55 -1.90
N TRP A 182 -2.54 15.37 -0.68
CA TRP A 182 -3.55 14.39 -0.32
C TRP A 182 -4.75 15.04 0.39
N SER A 183 -5.92 14.43 0.23
CA SER A 183 -7.15 14.84 0.91
C SER A 183 -7.78 13.65 1.64
N ILE A 184 -8.12 13.85 2.90
CA ILE A 184 -8.97 12.93 3.66
C ILE A 184 -10.42 13.19 3.24
N ARG A 185 -11.13 12.16 2.78
CA ARG A 185 -12.53 12.26 2.31
C ARG A 185 -13.40 11.18 2.94
N SER A 186 -14.71 11.42 2.94
CA SER A 186 -15.67 10.35 3.20
C SER A 186 -15.71 9.38 2.01
N ARG A 187 -15.71 8.09 2.31
CA ARG A 187 -16.01 7.03 1.35
C ARG A 187 -17.50 7.08 1.09
N ASN A 188 -17.90 7.75 0.01
CA ASN A 188 -19.28 7.69 -0.46
C ASN A 188 -19.57 6.23 -0.85
N LYS A 189 -20.48 5.58 -0.12
CA LYS A 189 -21.10 4.33 -0.56
C LYS A 189 -21.97 4.69 -1.76
N GLY A 190 -21.40 4.56 -2.96
CA GLY A 190 -22.13 4.65 -4.22
C GLY A 190 -23.14 3.53 -4.33
#